data_AF-A0A4P7ZYP8-F1
#
_entry.id   AF-A0A4P7ZYP8-F1
#
_cell.length_a   1.000
_cell.length_b   1.000
_cell.length_c   1.000
_cell.angle_alpha   90.00
_cell.angle_beta   90.00
_cell.angle_gamma   90.00
#
_symmetry.space_group_name_H-M   'P 1'
#
loop_
_entity.id
_entity.type
_entity.pdbx_description
1 polymer ?
#
loop_
_entity_poly.entity_id
_entity_poly.type
_entity_poly.pdbx_seq_one_letter_code
_entity_poly.pdbx_strand_id
1 'polypeptide(L)'
;MTLTLCKVQRASFDDSASDDGRPTVGDSWTYTVNVSTATGPKACDEATGQFFGVEEIVQEQSVDAGVSKFLTNFQGTFVLPDGNLQLRSMGFVTIKAEEMAEMNRTGPVALGLGDLFPKQHEASVIGQGGAYTGQIGSAVVEPGNPPVVQLKLFQRF
;
A
#
# COMPACT_ATOMS: atom_id res chain seq x y z
N MET A 1 -10.42 -9.80 11.08
CA MET A 1 -9.88 -10.58 9.94
C MET A 1 -8.46 -10.10 9.71
N THR A 2 -7.53 -10.96 9.29
CA THR A 2 -6.15 -10.56 8.99
C THR A 2 -5.84 -10.91 7.54
N LEU A 3 -5.21 -9.98 6.83
CA LEU A 3 -4.72 -10.16 5.46
C LEU A 3 -3.20 -10.06 5.47
N THR A 4 -2.55 -10.92 4.69
CA THR A 4 -1.08 -10.93 4.54
C THR A 4 -0.71 -10.35 3.19
N LEU A 5 0.17 -9.34 3.16
CA LEU A 5 0.67 -8.69 1.94
C LEU A 5 1.95 -9.39 1.47
N CYS A 6 1.93 -10.05 0.32
CA CYS A 6 2.92 -11.07 0.01
C CYS A 6 4.04 -10.64 -0.94
N LYS A 7 3.69 -10.22 -2.16
CA LYS A 7 4.66 -9.82 -3.17
C LYS A 7 4.10 -8.68 -3.99
N VAL A 8 4.91 -7.64 -4.19
CA VAL A 8 4.66 -6.59 -5.19
C VAL A 8 4.79 -7.23 -6.57
N GLN A 9 3.70 -7.26 -7.33
CA GLN A 9 3.69 -7.75 -8.71
C GLN A 9 4.24 -6.70 -9.67
N ARG A 10 3.83 -5.44 -9.45
CA ARG A 10 4.20 -4.27 -10.24
C ARG A 10 4.05 -3.03 -9.38
N ALA A 11 4.91 -2.06 -9.63
CA ALA A 11 4.78 -0.70 -9.14
C ALA A 11 5.17 0.28 -10.24
N SER A 12 4.59 1.48 -10.21
CA SER A 12 4.88 2.58 -11.12
C SER A 12 4.93 3.87 -10.31
N PHE A 13 5.88 4.72 -10.65
CA PHE A 13 5.93 6.11 -10.22
C PHE A 13 5.30 6.99 -11.29
N ASP A 14 4.55 8.01 -10.87
CA ASP A 14 3.93 9.02 -11.72
C ASP A 14 4.34 10.41 -11.23
N ASP A 15 5.18 11.06 -12.04
CA ASP A 15 5.74 12.40 -11.84
C ASP A 15 4.94 13.46 -12.62
N SER A 16 3.75 13.13 -13.12
CA SER A 16 3.00 14.05 -13.98
C SER A 16 2.49 15.31 -13.27
N ALA A 17 2.47 15.30 -11.93
CA ALA A 17 2.04 16.44 -11.14
C ALA A 17 3.14 17.51 -11.04
N SER A 18 4.41 17.10 -10.93
CA SER A 18 5.55 18.01 -10.76
C SER A 18 6.41 18.17 -12.03
N ASP A 19 6.61 17.10 -12.79
CA ASP A 19 7.52 16.97 -13.94
C ASP A 19 8.95 17.46 -13.61
N ASP A 20 9.43 17.17 -12.40
CA ASP A 20 10.73 17.63 -11.90
C ASP A 20 11.80 16.53 -11.84
N GLY A 21 11.43 15.30 -12.21
CA GLY A 21 12.34 14.16 -12.33
C GLY A 21 12.77 13.59 -10.99
N ARG A 22 11.96 13.78 -9.93
CA ARG A 22 12.16 13.15 -8.62
C ARG A 22 10.83 13.08 -7.85
N PRO A 23 10.69 12.17 -6.88
CA PRO A 23 9.52 12.15 -6.00
C PRO A 23 9.34 13.44 -5.19
N THR A 24 8.27 14.19 -5.46
CA THR A 24 7.87 15.40 -4.72
C THR A 24 6.37 15.45 -4.44
N VAL A 25 5.92 16.50 -3.75
CA VAL A 25 4.51 16.64 -3.35
C VAL A 25 3.60 16.72 -4.58
N GLY A 26 2.58 15.86 -4.61
CA GLY A 26 1.63 15.72 -5.71
C GLY A 26 1.91 14.51 -6.60
N ASP A 27 3.15 14.03 -6.65
CA ASP A 27 3.50 12.82 -7.38
C ASP A 27 2.95 11.58 -6.68
N SER A 28 2.88 10.45 -7.39
CA SER A 28 2.28 9.25 -6.82
C SER A 28 2.96 7.95 -7.20
N TRP A 29 2.82 6.96 -6.34
CA TRP A 29 3.09 5.56 -6.66
C TRP A 29 1.80 4.79 -6.79
N THR A 30 1.73 3.92 -7.79
CA THR A 30 0.68 2.91 -7.93
C THR A 30 1.29 1.53 -7.90
N TYR A 31 0.63 0.56 -7.26
CA TYR A 31 1.16 -0.80 -7.15
C TYR A 31 0.08 -1.86 -7.03
N THR A 32 0.46 -3.10 -7.34
CA THR A 32 -0.36 -4.29 -7.14
C THR A 32 0.41 -5.28 -6.27
N VAL A 33 -0.21 -5.76 -5.21
CA VAL A 33 0.36 -6.73 -4.25
C VAL A 33 -0.50 -7.98 -4.19
N ASN A 34 0.12 -9.16 -4.19
CA ASN A 34 -0.58 -10.41 -3.89
C ASN A 34 -1.00 -10.46 -2.41
N VAL A 35 -2.20 -10.94 -2.13
CA VAL A 35 -2.78 -10.97 -0.79
C VAL A 35 -3.25 -12.37 -0.44
N SER A 36 -3.01 -12.77 0.80
CA SER A 36 -3.55 -14.00 1.36
C SER A 36 -4.46 -13.69 2.55
N THR A 37 -5.53 -14.46 2.70
CA THR A 37 -6.36 -14.48 3.91
C THR A 37 -5.80 -15.40 4.99
N ALA A 38 -4.80 -16.23 4.66
CA ALA A 38 -4.04 -17.01 5.62
C ALA A 38 -2.99 -16.13 6.33
N THR A 39 -2.53 -16.60 7.49
CA THR A 39 -1.48 -15.94 8.29
C THR A 39 -0.33 -16.89 8.57
N GLY A 40 0.88 -16.36 8.69
CA GLY A 40 2.09 -17.12 9.04
C GLY A 40 3.02 -17.39 7.84
N PRO A 41 4.09 -18.20 8.04
CA PRO A 41 5.22 -18.27 7.11
C PRO A 41 4.89 -18.77 5.71
N LYS A 42 3.79 -19.53 5.56
CA LYS A 42 3.32 -20.09 4.28
C LYS A 42 2.11 -19.36 3.71
N ALA A 43 1.64 -18.30 4.35
CA ALA A 43 0.44 -17.57 3.90
C ALA A 43 0.56 -17.14 2.43
N CYS A 44 1.76 -16.78 2.01
CA CYS A 44 2.02 -16.29 0.66
C CYS A 44 2.08 -17.37 -0.42
N ASP A 45 2.21 -18.64 -0.05
CA ASP A 45 2.10 -19.76 -0.99
C ASP A 45 0.63 -19.96 -1.43
N GLU A 46 -0.32 -19.47 -0.63
CA GLU A 46 -1.77 -19.58 -0.84
C GLU A 46 -2.43 -18.23 -1.20
N ALA A 47 -1.65 -17.26 -1.65
CA ALA A 47 -2.17 -15.94 -2.00
C ALA A 47 -3.16 -16.03 -3.18
N THR A 48 -4.42 -15.70 -2.90
CA THR A 48 -5.53 -15.77 -3.87
C THR A 48 -6.18 -14.41 -4.15
N GLY A 49 -5.87 -13.39 -3.34
CA GLY A 49 -6.36 -12.03 -3.51
C GLY A 49 -5.29 -11.07 -4.04
N GLN A 50 -5.71 -9.84 -4.31
CA GLN A 50 -4.84 -8.75 -4.72
C GLN A 50 -5.18 -7.46 -3.96
N PHE A 51 -4.18 -6.61 -3.78
CA PHE A 51 -4.35 -5.24 -3.30
C PHE A 51 -3.84 -4.28 -4.38
N PHE A 52 -4.69 -3.35 -4.78
CA PHE A 52 -4.35 -2.26 -5.69
C PHE A 52 -4.20 -0.99 -4.86
N GLY A 53 -2.96 -0.52 -4.70
CA GLY A 53 -2.62 0.62 -3.87
C GLY A 53 -2.20 1.83 -4.69
N VAL A 54 -2.45 3.01 -4.12
CA VAL A 54 -2.00 4.31 -4.58
C VAL A 54 -1.49 5.10 -3.38
N GLU A 55 -0.35 5.74 -3.54
CA GLU A 55 0.30 6.59 -2.55
C GLU A 55 0.63 7.92 -3.20
N GLU A 56 -0.15 8.96 -2.90
CA GLU A 56 0.13 10.32 -3.38
C GLU A 56 0.96 11.06 -2.33
N ILE A 57 2.09 11.64 -2.71
CA ILE A 57 3.01 12.33 -1.80
C ILE A 57 2.37 13.62 -1.33
N VAL A 58 2.22 13.76 -0.01
CA VAL A 58 1.74 15.02 0.59
C VAL A 58 2.85 15.81 1.27
N GLN A 59 3.91 15.13 1.70
CA GLN A 59 5.03 15.75 2.38
C GLN A 59 6.28 14.85 2.34
N GLU A 60 7.44 15.45 2.05
CA GLU A 60 8.74 14.85 2.35
C GLU A 60 9.11 15.13 3.81
N GLN A 61 9.36 14.07 4.60
CA GLN A 61 9.58 14.19 6.04
C GLN A 61 11.06 14.29 6.42
N SER A 62 11.93 13.47 5.82
CA SER A 62 13.37 13.54 6.01
C SER A 62 14.13 12.64 5.03
N VAL A 63 15.41 12.96 4.82
CA VAL A 63 16.39 12.08 4.18
C VAL A 63 17.37 11.62 5.26
N ASP A 64 17.14 10.45 5.84
CA ASP A 64 18.08 9.85 6.81
C ASP A 64 19.03 8.92 6.05
N ALA A 65 20.32 9.22 6.04
CA ALA A 65 21.39 8.30 5.62
C ALA A 65 21.12 7.55 4.28
N GLY A 66 20.63 8.25 3.26
CA GLY A 66 20.35 7.66 1.94
C GLY A 66 18.97 7.00 1.80
N VAL A 67 18.05 7.26 2.73
CA VAL A 67 16.63 6.86 2.61
C VAL A 67 15.76 8.11 2.72
N SER A 68 14.98 8.38 1.67
CA SER A 68 13.97 9.42 1.66
C SER A 68 12.66 8.88 2.23
N LYS A 69 12.00 9.66 3.09
CA LYS A 69 10.74 9.29 3.74
C LYS A 69 9.63 10.24 3.34
N PHE A 70 8.52 9.70 2.90
CA PHE A 70 7.35 10.43 2.42
C PHE A 70 6.14 10.09 3.26
N LEU A 71 5.38 11.13 3.62
CA LEU A 71 4.01 11.01 4.10
C LEU A 71 3.10 11.06 2.87
N THR A 72 2.13 10.15 2.80
CA THR A 72 1.31 9.96 1.60
C THR A 72 -0.18 9.91 1.93
N ASN A 73 -1.02 10.26 0.96
CA ASN A 73 -2.42 9.86 0.96
C ASN A 73 -2.49 8.40 0.50
N PHE A 74 -2.61 7.47 1.45
CA PHE A 74 -2.74 6.05 1.18
C PHE A 74 -4.18 5.69 0.83
N GLN A 75 -4.36 5.10 -0.34
CA GLN A 75 -5.63 4.56 -0.77
C GLN A 75 -5.42 3.22 -1.46
N GLY A 76 -6.35 2.29 -1.29
CA GLY A 76 -6.30 1.09 -2.08
C GLY A 76 -7.50 0.19 -1.91
N THR A 77 -7.55 -0.85 -2.73
CA THR A 77 -8.66 -1.81 -2.74
C THR A 77 -8.12 -3.23 -2.67
N PHE A 78 -8.54 -3.98 -1.66
CA PHE A 78 -8.44 -5.43 -1.66
C PHE A 78 -9.51 -6.01 -2.56
N VAL A 79 -9.08 -6.87 -3.47
CA VAL A 79 -9.92 -7.75 -4.27
C VAL A 79 -9.66 -9.17 -3.78
N LEU A 80 -10.62 -9.71 -3.04
CA LEU A 80 -10.55 -11.02 -2.41
C LEU A 80 -11.53 -11.98 -3.11
N PRO A 81 -11.36 -13.31 -2.96
CA PRO A 81 -12.27 -14.28 -3.57
C PRO A 81 -13.75 -14.08 -3.20
N ASP A 82 -14.03 -13.53 -2.02
CA ASP A 82 -15.37 -13.36 -1.47
C ASP A 82 -15.89 -11.91 -1.54
N GLY A 83 -15.08 -10.95 -1.98
CA GLY A 83 -15.52 -9.56 -2.17
C GLY A 83 -14.40 -8.53 -2.11
N ASN A 84 -14.79 -7.26 -2.07
CA ASN A 84 -13.86 -6.13 -2.17
C ASN A 84 -13.95 -5.21 -0.95
N LEU A 85 -12.79 -4.71 -0.51
CA LEU A 85 -12.66 -3.75 0.60
C LEU A 85 -11.78 -2.58 0.17
N GLN A 86 -12.26 -1.35 0.31
CA GLN A 86 -11.46 -0.15 0.09
C GLN A 86 -10.88 0.36 1.41
N LEU A 87 -9.59 0.73 1.38
CA LEU A 87 -8.86 1.36 2.48
C LEU A 87 -8.52 2.81 2.13
N ARG A 88 -8.53 3.69 3.14
CA ARG A 88 -8.03 5.06 3.05
C ARG A 88 -7.40 5.52 4.37
N SER A 89 -6.23 6.13 4.29
CA SER A 89 -5.55 6.77 5.43
C SER A 89 -4.46 7.76 4.99
N MET A 90 -3.74 8.31 5.98
CA MET A 90 -2.36 8.71 5.77
C MET A 90 -1.47 7.46 5.75
N GLY A 91 -0.57 7.38 4.77
CA GLY A 91 0.43 6.32 4.61
C GLY A 91 1.84 6.85 4.73
N PHE A 92 2.80 5.95 4.55
CA PHE A 92 4.21 6.25 4.58
C PHE A 92 4.91 5.44 3.50
N VAL A 93 5.77 6.09 2.72
CA VAL A 93 6.63 5.41 1.75
C VAL A 93 8.08 5.78 2.04
N THR A 94 8.98 4.80 2.00
CA THR A 94 10.42 5.04 2.10
C THR A 94 11.12 4.55 0.86
N ILE A 95 11.94 5.39 0.24
CA ILE A 95 12.68 5.06 -0.97
C ILE A 95 14.18 5.17 -0.68
N LYS A 96 14.97 4.16 -1.07
CA LYS A 96 16.43 4.23 -0.93
C LYS A 96 17.03 5.10 -2.03
N ALA A 97 18.22 5.64 -1.80
CA ALA A 97 18.88 6.54 -2.74
C ALA A 97 19.10 5.90 -4.13
N GLU A 98 19.42 4.61 -4.17
CA GLU A 98 19.54 3.85 -5.42
C GLU A 98 18.21 3.77 -6.20
N GLU A 99 17.09 3.57 -5.51
CA GLU A 99 15.75 3.51 -6.11
C GLU A 99 15.29 4.90 -6.54
N MET A 100 15.59 5.94 -5.74
CA MET A 100 15.31 7.35 -6.08
C MET A 100 16.00 7.74 -7.40
N ALA A 101 17.22 7.26 -7.66
CA ALA A 101 17.94 7.58 -8.89
C ALA A 101 17.29 6.99 -10.15
N GLU A 102 16.50 5.93 -10.02
CA GLU A 102 15.73 5.33 -11.11
C GLU A 102 14.42 6.11 -11.39
N MET A 103 13.95 6.90 -10.42
CA MET A 103 12.70 7.68 -10.49
C MET A 103 12.89 9.06 -11.12
N ASN A 104 13.49 9.10 -12.32
CA ASN A 104 13.74 10.37 -13.04
C ASN A 104 12.62 10.77 -14.03
N ARG A 105 11.54 9.98 -14.08
CA ARG A 105 10.32 10.22 -14.88
C ARG A 105 9.23 9.22 -14.50
N THR A 106 7.99 9.47 -14.94
CA THR A 106 6.89 8.50 -14.89
C THR A 106 7.29 7.15 -15.52
N GLY A 107 7.07 6.06 -14.79
CA GLY A 107 7.32 4.72 -15.30
C GLY A 107 7.42 3.62 -14.22
N PRO A 108 7.68 2.38 -14.65
CA PRO A 108 7.84 1.24 -13.74
C PRO A 108 8.99 1.45 -12.76
N VAL A 109 8.77 1.04 -11.51
CA VAL A 109 9.79 1.11 -10.45
C VAL A 109 9.84 -0.21 -9.68
N ALA A 110 11.02 -0.54 -9.17
CA ALA A 110 11.19 -1.68 -8.26
C ALA A 110 10.95 -1.21 -6.82
N LEU A 111 9.77 -1.51 -6.27
CA LEU A 111 9.44 -1.27 -4.86
C LEU A 111 9.23 -2.59 -4.14
N GLY A 112 9.84 -2.71 -2.96
CA GLY A 112 9.57 -3.78 -2.01
C GLY A 112 8.40 -3.46 -1.10
N LEU A 113 7.92 -4.48 -0.39
CA LEU A 113 6.87 -4.31 0.62
C LEU A 113 7.35 -3.47 1.81
N GLY A 114 8.63 -3.53 2.16
CA GLY A 114 9.19 -2.69 3.22
C GLY A 114 9.24 -1.21 2.84
N ASP A 115 9.33 -0.89 1.55
CA ASP A 115 9.35 0.47 1.03
C ASP A 115 7.92 1.07 1.05
N LEU A 116 6.92 0.26 0.74
CA LEU A 116 5.49 0.63 0.71
C LEU A 116 4.80 0.59 2.08
N PHE A 117 5.25 -0.29 2.98
CA PHE A 117 4.67 -0.47 4.32
C PHE A 117 5.76 -0.40 5.40
N PRO A 118 6.52 0.71 5.51
CA PRO A 118 7.67 0.84 6.40
C PRO A 118 7.27 1.00 7.87
N LYS A 119 6.03 1.45 8.14
CA LYS A 119 5.56 1.79 9.47
C LYS A 119 4.09 1.45 9.64
N GLN A 120 3.75 1.11 10.89
CA GLN A 120 2.38 0.89 11.29
C GLN A 120 1.54 2.16 11.12
N HIS A 121 0.34 2.01 10.56
CA HIS A 121 -0.66 3.06 10.45
C HIS A 121 -2.08 2.51 10.47
N GLU A 122 -3.04 3.35 10.85
CA GLU A 122 -4.46 3.00 10.86
C GLU A 122 -5.15 3.50 9.59
N ALA A 123 -6.12 2.73 9.09
CA ALA A 123 -6.93 3.11 7.95
C ALA A 123 -8.42 2.90 8.19
N SER A 124 -9.22 3.70 7.50
CA SER A 124 -10.67 3.48 7.37
C SER A 124 -10.94 2.42 6.32
N VAL A 125 -11.98 1.61 6.52
CA VAL A 125 -12.38 0.53 5.60
C VAL A 125 -13.83 0.66 5.20
N ILE A 126 -14.10 0.48 3.91
CA ILE A 126 -15.45 0.42 3.34
C ILE A 126 -15.56 -0.83 2.48
N GLY A 127 -16.56 -1.67 2.73
CA GLY A 127 -16.91 -2.80 1.88
C GLY A 127 -17.56 -2.33 0.58
N GLN A 128 -16.99 -2.74 -0.55
CA GLN A 128 -17.41 -2.30 -1.89
C GLN A 128 -18.19 -3.38 -2.67
N GLY A 129 -18.21 -4.62 -2.19
CA GLY A 129 -18.97 -5.69 -2.85
C GLY A 129 -18.73 -7.07 -2.25
N GLY A 130 -19.52 -8.05 -2.71
CA GLY A 130 -19.47 -9.43 -2.25
C GLY A 130 -19.92 -9.58 -0.79
N ALA A 131 -19.26 -10.47 -0.05
CA ALA A 131 -19.50 -10.74 1.37
C ALA A 131 -19.31 -9.51 2.28
N TYR A 132 -18.58 -8.50 1.79
CA TYR A 132 -18.31 -7.26 2.54
C TYR A 132 -19.32 -6.15 2.24
N THR A 133 -20.32 -6.37 1.39
CA THR A 133 -21.34 -5.36 1.08
C THR A 133 -22.02 -4.86 2.36
N GLY A 134 -22.11 -3.53 2.54
CA GLY A 134 -22.72 -2.91 3.72
C GLY A 134 -21.80 -2.81 4.95
N GLN A 135 -20.60 -3.36 4.88
CA GLN A 135 -19.64 -3.28 5.98
C GLN A 135 -18.83 -1.98 5.96
N ILE A 136 -18.55 -1.45 7.14
CA ILE A 136 -17.57 -0.39 7.37
C ILE A 136 -16.65 -0.81 8.51
N GLY A 137 -15.50 -0.15 8.65
CA GLY A 137 -14.63 -0.45 9.77
C GLY A 137 -13.32 0.29 9.76
N SER A 138 -12.36 -0.30 10.46
CA SER A 138 -10.97 0.14 10.49
C SER A 138 -10.03 -1.00 10.13
N ALA A 139 -8.82 -0.61 9.73
CA ALA A 139 -7.69 -1.48 9.53
C ALA A 139 -6.49 -0.96 10.32
N VAL A 140 -5.62 -1.85 10.75
CA VAL A 140 -4.25 -1.52 11.14
C VAL A 140 -3.32 -2.22 10.15
N VAL A 141 -2.53 -1.43 9.42
CA VAL A 141 -1.46 -1.94 8.57
C VAL A 141 -0.21 -2.03 9.43
N GLU A 142 0.38 -3.22 9.54
CA GLU A 142 1.56 -3.47 10.36
C GLU A 142 2.74 -3.89 9.46
N PRO A 143 3.92 -3.27 9.65
CA PRO A 143 5.13 -3.65 8.91
C PRO A 143 5.58 -5.05 9.35
N GLY A 144 6.31 -5.74 8.48
CA GLY A 144 6.80 -7.08 8.77
C GLY A 144 7.38 -7.77 7.54
N ASN A 145 7.69 -9.05 7.69
CA ASN A 145 8.11 -9.90 6.58
C ASN A 145 7.31 -11.20 6.59
N PRO A 146 6.14 -11.25 5.92
CA PRO A 146 5.44 -10.17 5.22
C PRO A 146 4.71 -9.16 6.14
N PRO A 147 4.37 -7.94 5.67
CA PRO A 147 3.42 -7.04 6.34
C PRO A 147 2.02 -7.65 6.41
N VAL A 148 1.23 -7.22 7.40
CA VAL A 148 -0.14 -7.68 7.61
C VAL A 148 -1.11 -6.52 7.77
N VAL A 149 -2.37 -6.75 7.41
CA VAL A 149 -3.48 -5.81 7.59
C VAL A 149 -4.54 -6.44 8.47
N GLN A 150 -4.71 -5.90 9.67
CA GLN A 150 -5.71 -6.35 10.63
C GLN A 150 -6.99 -5.54 10.45
N LEU A 151 -8.04 -6.19 9.95
CA LEU A 151 -9.34 -5.61 9.69
C LEU A 151 -10.31 -5.83 10.85
N LYS A 152 -11.01 -4.76 11.23
CA LYS A 152 -12.14 -4.77 12.15
C LYS A 152 -13.36 -4.20 11.45
N LEU A 153 -14.23 -5.08 10.98
CA LEU A 153 -15.41 -4.74 10.18
C LEU A 153 -16.69 -4.90 10.99
N PHE A 154 -17.67 -4.06 10.71
CA PHE A 154 -18.99 -4.06 11.33
C PHE A 154 -20.05 -3.89 10.25
N GLN A 155 -21.18 -4.59 10.42
CA GLN A 155 -22.34 -4.37 9.58
C GLN A 155 -23.02 -3.07 9.97
N ARG A 156 -23.30 -2.23 8.96
CA ARG A 156 -24.04 -0.97 9.17
C ARG A 156 -25.49 -1.08 8.72
N PHE A 157 -25.87 -2.14 8.01
CA PHE A 157 -27.20 -2.37 7.46
C PHE A 157 -27.55 -3.87 7.44
#